data_AF-G5K9A4-F1
#
_entry.id   AF-G5K9A4-F1
#
_cell.length_a   1.000
_cell.length_b   1.000
_cell.length_c   1.000
_cell.angle_alpha   90.00
_cell.angle_beta   90.00
_cell.angle_gamma   90.00
#
_symmetry.space_group_name_H-M   'P 1'
#
loop_
_entity.id
_entity.type
_entity.pdbx_description
1 polymer ?
#
loop_
_entity_poly.entity_id
_entity_poly.type
_entity_poly.pdbx_seq_one_letter_code
_entity_poly.pdbx_strand_id
1 'polypeptide(L)'
;MAITKIHPIKSTLNLAISYIVNGEKTDEQILVSTHKCHQETAHTQFIRTRNDAGTNGTVLARHLIQSFLPGEASPEMAHQIGLELCKKILKDEYEFVLSTHIDKGHIHNHIIFNNVNMVTGKCYQSNKRSYHQIRYQSDKLCKENNLSVIDEFYESYKRKYKTNGKSWYENEQSKKGTSWKSRLQFDIDRLIKQSKDWEEFLKKMAELGYEIKHGKHIAFKPKDKQRFTRAKTIGEDYTEERLKERITENQSIKAPPVKKRIGNIINMSTNAKVKESKGYEYWATKHNLNTMAESVVFIREHGIKSVKQLDEYIRKSAEERQGLQDKIKEIDKEMQLLSDTMEQVHTVKKYRAYYKEYKANPSDKAFYEEYKSQITLYETALSKLKSSYSKLPNSKNILDRLDKLQEKKNILMKEYSSSKSTMDELYQIRKNYGIYMGKEMER
;
A
#
# COMPACT_ATOMS: atom_id res chain seq x y z
N MET A 1 12.66 15.37 12.45
CA MET A 1 12.99 13.96 12.66
C MET A 1 14.46 13.68 12.45
N ALA A 2 15.05 13.07 13.48
CA ALA A 2 16.36 12.47 13.39
C ALA A 2 16.44 11.43 12.26
N ILE A 3 17.58 11.36 11.58
CA ILE A 3 17.80 10.44 10.47
C ILE A 3 18.87 9.45 10.88
N THR A 4 18.60 8.15 10.73
CA THR A 4 19.62 7.13 10.94
C THR A 4 20.11 6.53 9.62
N LYS A 5 21.42 6.26 9.53
CA LYS A 5 22.06 5.55 8.42
C LYS A 5 23.02 4.51 8.98
N ILE A 6 23.06 3.32 8.41
CA ILE A 6 23.99 2.26 8.81
C ILE A 6 24.71 1.71 7.59
N HIS A 7 26.04 1.58 7.66
CA HIS A 7 26.84 1.02 6.58
C HIS A 7 27.99 0.15 7.12
N PRO A 8 28.48 -0.84 6.34
CA PRO A 8 29.58 -1.70 6.75
C PRO A 8 30.93 -0.99 6.61
N ILE A 9 31.84 -1.28 7.54
CA ILE A 9 33.28 -1.01 7.43
C ILE A 9 33.96 -2.34 7.09
N LYS A 10 34.60 -2.42 5.91
CA LYS A 10 35.28 -3.63 5.41
C LYS A 10 36.80 -3.53 5.48
N SER A 11 37.32 -2.32 5.42
CA SER A 11 38.74 -1.98 5.50
C SER A 11 38.91 -0.76 6.40
N THR A 12 40.15 -0.42 6.75
CA THR A 12 40.52 0.86 7.39
C THR A 12 39.76 1.20 8.68
N LEU A 13 39.44 0.19 9.51
CA LEU A 13 38.74 0.38 10.79
C LEU A 13 39.43 1.42 11.70
N ASN A 14 40.76 1.37 11.79
CA ASN A 14 41.52 2.32 12.61
C ASN A 14 41.32 3.78 12.14
N LEU A 15 41.34 4.02 10.82
CA LEU A 15 41.10 5.35 10.25
C LEU A 15 39.67 5.82 10.51
N ALA A 16 38.69 4.91 10.41
CA ALA A 16 37.29 5.25 10.68
C ALA A 16 37.06 5.63 12.15
N ILE A 17 37.67 4.91 13.10
CA ILE A 17 37.59 5.23 14.53
C ILE A 17 38.31 6.55 14.82
N SER A 18 39.55 6.70 14.34
CA SER A 18 40.32 7.94 14.52
C SER A 18 39.59 9.16 13.96
N TYR A 19 38.91 9.01 12.82
CA TYR A 19 38.14 10.09 12.21
C TYR A 19 36.95 10.53 13.06
N ILE A 20 36.23 9.59 13.68
CA ILE A 20 35.04 9.94 14.49
C ILE A 20 35.41 10.49 15.88
N VAL A 21 36.57 10.11 16.43
CA VAL A 21 37.06 10.56 17.75
C VAL A 21 37.81 11.90 17.68
N ASN A 22 38.05 12.46 16.49
CA ASN A 22 38.83 13.69 16.32
C ASN A 22 38.33 14.84 17.23
N GLY A 23 39.23 15.36 18.08
CA GLY A 23 38.95 16.35 19.12
C GLY A 23 38.38 17.67 18.61
N GLU A 24 38.74 18.09 17.39
CA GLU A 24 38.19 19.31 16.77
C GLU A 24 36.67 19.21 16.51
N LYS A 25 36.13 17.99 16.46
CA LYS A 25 34.73 17.72 16.12
C LYS A 25 33.88 17.29 17.30
N THR A 26 34.52 16.89 18.40
CA THR A 26 33.91 16.20 19.54
C THR A 26 34.00 17.00 20.85
N ASP A 27 34.19 18.31 20.74
CA ASP A 27 34.41 19.20 21.89
C ASP A 27 35.59 18.72 22.73
N GLU A 28 36.79 18.68 22.11
CA GLU A 28 38.03 18.19 22.75
C GLU A 28 37.93 16.74 23.28
N GLN A 29 37.15 15.88 22.60
CA GLN A 29 36.86 14.48 22.96
C GLN A 29 35.94 14.27 24.18
N ILE A 30 35.37 15.32 24.76
CA ILE A 30 34.43 15.19 25.90
C ILE A 30 33.18 14.40 25.47
N LEU A 31 32.77 14.50 24.20
CA LEU A 31 31.61 13.80 23.65
C LEU A 31 31.96 12.46 23.00
N VAL A 32 32.91 11.71 23.60
CA VAL A 32 33.30 10.37 23.17
C VAL A 32 33.05 9.37 24.30
N SER A 33 32.32 8.31 23.98
CA SER A 33 32.03 7.22 24.91
C SER A 33 32.35 5.87 24.26
N THR A 34 32.89 4.95 25.04
CA THR A 34 33.18 3.58 24.59
C THR A 34 32.52 2.53 25.47
N HIS A 35 32.33 1.34 24.92
CA HIS A 35 31.86 0.18 25.66
C HIS A 35 32.72 -1.03 25.35
N LYS A 36 33.27 -1.65 26.40
CA LYS A 36 34.16 -2.84 26.34
C LYS A 36 35.37 -2.68 25.40
N CYS A 37 35.71 -1.44 25.05
CA CYS A 37 36.89 -1.09 24.28
C CYS A 37 37.39 0.30 24.71
N HIS A 38 38.61 0.66 24.31
CA HIS A 38 39.18 1.99 24.52
C HIS A 38 39.32 2.72 23.18
N GLN A 39 39.11 4.04 23.15
CA GLN A 39 39.01 4.80 21.90
C GLN A 39 40.23 4.65 20.97
N GLU A 40 41.44 4.57 21.53
CA GLU A 40 42.69 4.43 20.78
C GLU A 40 42.93 2.99 20.27
N THR A 41 42.51 1.98 21.04
CA THR A 41 42.81 0.57 20.78
C THR A 41 41.59 -0.24 20.32
N ALA A 42 40.44 0.40 20.14
CA ALA A 42 39.18 -0.23 19.76
C ALA A 42 39.30 -1.05 18.46
N HIS A 43 40.08 -0.58 17.49
CA HIS A 43 40.31 -1.33 16.26
C HIS A 43 41.00 -2.68 16.52
N THR A 44 41.99 -2.72 17.40
CA THR A 44 42.72 -3.95 17.77
C THR A 44 41.85 -4.87 18.59
N GLN A 45 41.07 -4.32 19.53
CA GLN A 45 40.14 -5.08 20.38
C GLN A 45 39.04 -5.74 19.53
N PHE A 46 38.47 -5.02 18.56
CA PHE A 46 37.46 -5.59 17.67
C PHE A 46 38.02 -6.75 16.85
N ILE A 47 39.25 -6.61 16.35
CA ILE A 47 39.96 -7.67 15.61
C ILE A 47 40.24 -8.86 16.53
N ARG A 48 40.65 -8.63 17.78
CA ARG A 48 40.88 -9.69 18.76
C ARG A 48 39.62 -10.49 19.04
N THR A 49 38.51 -9.83 19.40
CA THR A 49 37.20 -10.49 19.62
C THR A 49 36.80 -11.35 18.43
N ARG A 50 37.03 -10.85 17.21
CA ARG A 50 36.74 -11.56 15.98
C ARG A 50 37.63 -12.80 15.77
N ASN A 51 38.92 -12.69 16.08
CA ASN A 51 39.87 -13.79 15.98
C ASN A 51 39.54 -14.88 17.01
N ASP A 52 39.26 -14.47 18.25
CA ASP A 52 38.87 -15.37 19.35
C ASP A 52 37.56 -16.13 19.01
N ALA A 53 36.63 -15.47 18.31
CA ALA A 53 35.38 -16.08 17.82
C ALA A 53 35.55 -16.89 16.52
N GLY A 54 36.75 -16.98 15.94
CA GLY A 54 37.01 -17.72 14.69
C GLY A 54 36.22 -17.21 13.47
N THR A 55 35.85 -15.93 13.43
CA THR A 55 34.93 -15.40 12.41
C THR A 55 35.65 -14.77 11.21
N ASN A 56 35.40 -15.31 10.00
CA ASN A 56 36.08 -14.92 8.76
C ASN A 56 35.27 -13.97 7.83
N GLY A 57 34.26 -13.26 8.33
CA GLY A 57 33.38 -12.40 7.49
C GLY A 57 34.06 -11.14 6.92
N THR A 58 33.70 -10.64 5.75
CA THR A 58 34.39 -9.46 5.15
C THR A 58 34.12 -8.12 5.85
N VAL A 59 33.18 -8.06 6.79
CA VAL A 59 32.82 -6.83 7.51
C VAL A 59 33.49 -6.85 8.88
N LEU A 60 34.29 -5.81 9.16
CA LEU A 60 35.02 -5.62 10.42
C LEU A 60 34.12 -4.97 11.47
N ALA A 61 33.43 -3.89 11.08
CA ALA A 61 32.57 -3.12 11.97
C ALA A 61 31.36 -2.55 11.22
N ARG A 62 30.43 -1.97 11.96
CA ARG A 62 29.28 -1.24 11.43
C ARG A 62 29.34 0.20 11.89
N HIS A 63 29.12 1.14 10.97
CA HIS A 63 29.02 2.56 11.27
C HIS A 63 27.57 2.99 11.19
N LEU A 64 26.99 3.29 12.34
CA LEU A 64 25.67 3.87 12.50
C LEU A 64 25.82 5.38 12.74
N ILE A 65 25.11 6.17 11.93
CA ILE A 65 25.02 7.62 12.04
C ILE A 65 23.60 7.95 12.48
N GLN A 66 23.45 8.80 13.48
CA GLN A 66 22.16 9.36 13.92
C GLN A 66 22.26 10.89 13.90
N SER A 67 21.63 11.52 12.91
CA SER A 67 21.65 12.98 12.72
C SER A 67 20.38 13.61 13.28
N PHE A 68 20.51 14.72 14.02
CA PHE A 68 19.39 15.49 14.57
C PHE A 68 19.11 16.72 13.71
N LEU A 69 17.96 17.38 13.89
CA LEU A 69 17.72 18.64 13.17
C LEU A 69 18.59 19.77 13.76
N PRO A 70 19.02 20.73 12.91
CA PRO A 70 19.64 21.95 13.38
C PRO A 70 18.80 22.62 14.48
N GLY A 71 19.44 22.98 15.60
CA GLY A 71 18.82 23.69 16.72
C GLY A 71 17.78 22.89 17.53
N GLU A 72 17.65 21.58 17.30
CA GLU A 72 16.67 20.73 18.00
C GLU A 72 17.25 20.01 19.22
N ALA A 73 18.52 19.60 19.16
CA ALA A 73 19.20 18.93 20.25
C ALA A 73 20.45 19.69 20.69
N SER A 74 20.80 19.61 21.97
CA SER A 74 22.13 19.99 22.47
C SER A 74 23.12 18.84 22.26
N PRO A 75 24.44 19.11 22.25
CA PRO A 75 25.45 18.07 22.09
C PRO A 75 25.34 16.96 23.15
N GLU A 76 25.11 17.32 24.41
CA GLU A 76 25.00 16.40 25.55
C GLU A 76 23.75 15.53 25.43
N MET A 77 22.62 16.13 25.07
CA MET A 77 21.37 15.40 24.86
C MET A 77 21.49 14.44 23.67
N ALA A 78 22.10 14.89 22.57
CA ALA A 78 22.37 14.03 21.42
C ALA A 78 23.26 12.84 21.84
N HIS A 79 24.33 13.08 22.59
CA HIS A 79 25.23 12.05 23.09
C HIS A 79 24.50 11.02 23.97
N GLN A 80 23.70 11.49 24.93
CA GLN A 80 22.92 10.64 25.81
C GLN A 80 21.91 9.77 25.04
N ILE A 81 21.21 10.34 24.07
CA ILE A 81 20.31 9.59 23.18
C ILE A 81 21.08 8.52 22.40
N GLY A 82 22.31 8.82 21.96
CA GLY A 82 23.20 7.87 21.29
C GLY A 82 23.57 6.68 22.18
N LEU A 83 23.90 6.92 23.44
CA LEU A 83 24.20 5.88 24.44
C LEU A 83 23.00 4.97 24.70
N GLU A 84 21.82 5.56 24.89
CA GLU A 84 20.59 4.79 25.10
C GLU A 84 20.20 3.98 23.86
N LEU A 85 20.43 4.53 22.67
CA LEU A 85 20.24 3.81 21.41
C LEU A 85 21.17 2.60 21.34
N CYS A 86 22.46 2.77 21.63
CA CYS A 86 23.43 1.67 21.71
C CYS A 86 22.96 0.59 22.69
N LYS A 87 22.54 0.97 23.90
CA LYS A 87 22.04 0.02 24.91
C LYS A 87 20.82 -0.77 24.40
N LYS A 88 19.86 -0.11 23.76
CA LYS A 88 18.65 -0.77 23.23
C LYS A 88 18.93 -1.70 22.03
N ILE A 89 19.87 -1.35 21.15
CA ILE A 89 20.12 -2.11 19.91
C ILE A 89 21.25 -3.15 20.04
N LEU A 90 22.29 -2.86 20.83
CA LEU A 90 23.48 -3.69 21.00
C LEU A 90 23.44 -4.52 22.30
N LYS A 91 22.58 -4.16 23.26
CA LYS A 91 22.33 -4.91 24.51
C LYS A 91 23.59 -5.24 25.32
N ASP A 92 24.60 -4.39 25.26
CA ASP A 92 25.91 -4.59 25.91
C ASP A 92 26.66 -5.87 25.43
N GLU A 93 26.25 -6.44 24.28
CA GLU A 93 26.87 -7.64 23.69
C GLU A 93 27.89 -7.31 22.58
N TYR A 94 28.04 -6.02 22.24
CA TYR A 94 28.95 -5.53 21.21
C TYR A 94 29.84 -4.42 21.77
N GLU A 95 31.12 -4.47 21.41
CA GLU A 95 32.04 -3.36 21.63
C GLU A 95 31.65 -2.20 20.71
N PHE A 96 31.67 -0.97 21.22
CA PHE A 96 31.38 0.21 20.41
C PHE A 96 32.13 1.45 20.86
N VAL A 97 32.31 2.36 19.90
CA VAL A 97 32.77 3.74 20.09
C VAL A 97 31.66 4.66 19.58
N LEU A 98 31.17 5.53 20.45
CA LEU A 98 30.21 6.59 20.15
C LEU A 98 30.94 7.94 20.24
N SER A 99 30.68 8.80 19.26
CA SER A 99 31.14 10.20 19.27
C SER A 99 30.01 11.11 18.78
N THR A 100 29.90 12.31 19.34
CA THR A 100 28.93 13.32 18.89
C THR A 100 29.68 14.45 18.20
N HIS A 101 29.28 14.75 16.95
CA HIS A 101 29.90 15.77 16.12
C HIS A 101 29.06 17.05 16.13
N ILE A 102 29.74 18.17 16.37
CA ILE A 102 29.18 19.54 16.41
C ILE A 102 29.76 20.45 15.30
N ASP A 103 30.65 19.91 14.45
CA ASP A 103 31.43 20.62 13.44
C ASP A 103 30.63 21.04 12.20
N LYS A 104 29.47 20.42 12.00
CA LYS A 104 28.57 20.71 10.88
C LYS A 104 27.38 21.50 11.39
N GLY A 105 26.69 22.22 10.50
CA GLY A 105 25.46 22.96 10.82
C GLY A 105 24.29 22.14 11.42
N HIS A 106 24.52 20.88 11.79
CA HIS A 106 23.65 20.04 12.60
C HIS A 106 24.46 19.03 13.45
N ILE A 107 23.91 18.72 14.63
CA ILE A 107 24.48 17.73 15.55
C ILE A 107 24.19 16.32 15.06
N HIS A 108 25.18 15.44 15.11
CA HIS A 108 25.03 14.04 14.74
C HIS A 108 25.93 13.11 15.54
N ASN A 109 25.42 11.92 15.86
CA ASN A 109 26.19 10.86 16.49
C ASN A 109 26.80 9.93 15.45
N HIS A 110 28.03 9.53 15.68
CA HIS A 110 28.73 8.45 15.00
C HIS A 110 28.98 7.29 15.98
N ILE A 111 28.39 6.13 15.68
CA ILE A 111 28.52 4.90 16.45
C ILE A 111 29.22 3.87 15.58
N ILE A 112 30.44 3.50 15.92
CA ILE A 112 31.15 2.37 15.30
C ILE A 112 31.14 1.20 16.28
N PHE A 113 30.53 0.09 15.89
CA PHE A 113 30.46 -1.11 16.73
C PHE A 113 30.97 -2.35 16.02
N ASN A 114 31.50 -3.30 16.79
CA ASN A 114 32.07 -4.54 16.27
C ASN A 114 31.00 -5.31 15.48
N ASN A 115 31.35 -5.84 14.31
CA ASN A 115 30.42 -6.68 13.57
C ASN A 115 30.24 -8.05 14.24
N VAL A 116 31.16 -8.49 15.11
CA VAL A 116 31.08 -9.73 15.88
C VAL A 116 30.53 -9.45 17.27
N ASN A 117 29.55 -10.25 17.68
CA ASN A 117 28.98 -10.22 19.02
C ASN A 117 29.95 -10.90 20.00
N MET A 118 30.33 -10.22 21.08
CA MET A 118 31.30 -10.73 22.06
C MET A 118 30.81 -11.97 22.81
N VAL A 119 29.48 -12.11 22.99
CA VAL A 119 28.88 -13.18 23.78
C VAL A 119 28.63 -14.42 22.93
N THR A 120 28.08 -14.23 21.73
CA THR A 120 27.65 -15.33 20.86
C THR A 120 28.67 -15.70 19.78
N GLY A 121 29.68 -14.86 19.55
CA GLY A 121 30.65 -14.98 18.45
C GLY A 121 30.03 -14.78 17.06
N LYS A 122 28.74 -14.44 16.94
CA LYS A 122 28.04 -14.33 15.65
C LYS A 122 28.13 -12.93 15.08
N CYS A 123 28.13 -12.85 13.74
CA CYS A 123 28.07 -11.58 13.02
C CYS A 123 26.72 -10.87 13.16
N TYR A 124 26.75 -9.54 13.25
CA TYR A 124 25.59 -8.67 13.27
C TYR A 124 24.79 -8.80 11.96
N GLN A 125 23.50 -9.09 12.09
CA GLN A 125 22.58 -9.26 10.96
C GLN A 125 22.04 -7.91 10.48
N SER A 126 22.78 -7.24 9.60
CA SER A 126 22.33 -6.01 8.95
C SER A 126 21.39 -6.31 7.77
N ASN A 127 20.09 -6.07 7.94
CA ASN A 127 19.07 -6.22 6.92
C ASN A 127 17.99 -5.13 7.09
N LYS A 128 16.98 -5.09 6.20
CA LYS A 128 15.92 -4.07 6.27
C LYS A 128 15.18 -4.10 7.61
N ARG A 129 14.92 -5.28 8.18
CA ARG A 129 14.21 -5.44 9.46
C ARG A 129 15.01 -4.87 10.62
N SER A 130 16.30 -5.20 10.73
CA SER A 130 17.16 -4.65 11.79
C SER A 130 17.35 -3.14 11.66
N TYR A 131 17.47 -2.62 10.44
CA TYR A 131 17.49 -1.17 10.22
C TYR A 131 16.18 -0.48 10.63
N HIS A 132 15.01 -1.08 10.35
CA HIS A 132 13.73 -0.56 10.84
C HIS A 132 13.63 -0.58 12.37
N GLN A 133 14.22 -1.58 13.05
CA GLN A 133 14.29 -1.61 14.51
C GLN A 133 15.15 -0.46 15.06
N ILE A 134 16.31 -0.18 14.46
CA ILE A 134 17.15 0.96 14.85
C ILE A 134 16.39 2.27 14.69
N ARG A 135 15.73 2.49 13.54
CA ARG A 135 14.91 3.69 13.32
C ARG A 135 13.83 3.84 14.38
N TYR A 136 13.06 2.77 14.62
CA TYR A 136 12.00 2.80 15.62
C TYR A 136 12.51 3.16 17.03
N GLN A 137 13.65 2.59 17.46
CA GLN A 137 14.22 2.94 18.76
C GLN A 137 14.74 4.38 18.80
N SER A 138 15.37 4.85 17.71
CA SER A 138 15.81 6.25 17.59
C SER A 138 14.63 7.21 17.67
N ASP A 139 13.54 6.94 16.94
CA ASP A 139 12.34 7.77 16.95
C ASP A 139 11.68 7.75 18.33
N LYS A 140 11.60 6.58 18.98
CA LYS A 140 11.07 6.46 20.34
C LYS A 140 11.88 7.32 21.34
N LEU A 141 13.21 7.23 21.30
CA LEU A 141 14.10 8.02 22.15
C LEU A 141 13.98 9.53 21.87
N CYS A 142 13.86 9.92 20.60
CA CYS A 142 13.60 11.30 20.22
C CYS A 142 12.27 11.80 20.80
N LYS A 143 11.21 10.99 20.73
CA LYS A 143 9.90 11.34 21.31
C LYS A 143 9.95 11.48 22.83
N GLU A 144 10.65 10.56 23.51
CA GLU A 144 10.85 10.58 24.97
C GLU A 144 11.61 11.85 25.43
N ASN A 145 12.51 12.37 24.59
CA ASN A 145 13.27 13.59 24.83
C ASN A 145 12.66 14.86 24.19
N ASN A 146 11.37 14.84 23.85
CA ASN A 146 10.64 15.97 23.25
C ASN A 146 11.21 16.50 21.91
N LEU A 147 11.94 15.66 21.16
CA LEU A 147 12.42 15.97 19.82
C LEU A 147 11.37 15.62 18.76
N SER A 148 11.46 16.28 17.60
CA SER A 148 10.51 16.09 16.50
C SER A 148 10.64 14.70 15.89
N VAL A 149 9.59 13.91 16.01
CA VAL A 149 9.43 12.61 15.33
C VAL A 149 8.44 12.72 14.18
N ILE A 150 8.39 11.71 13.30
CA ILE A 150 7.29 11.65 12.33
C ILE A 150 5.96 11.61 13.10
N ASP A 151 5.03 12.42 12.61
CA ASP A 151 3.66 12.45 13.09
C ASP A 151 3.00 11.08 12.93
N GLU A 152 2.60 10.45 14.03
CA GLU A 152 1.98 9.12 14.07
C GLU A 152 0.71 9.06 13.21
N PHE A 153 -0.06 10.15 13.15
CA PHE A 153 -1.25 10.25 12.31
C PHE A 153 -0.88 10.31 10.82
N TYR A 154 0.26 10.94 10.48
CA TYR A 154 0.78 10.93 9.12
C TYR A 154 1.29 9.54 8.70
N GLU A 155 1.89 8.76 9.61
CA GLU A 155 2.26 7.37 9.32
C GLU A 155 1.05 6.48 9.13
N SER A 156 0.03 6.63 9.98
CA SER A 156 -1.27 5.96 9.82
C SER A 156 -1.89 6.30 8.48
N TYR A 157 -1.93 7.59 8.13
CA TYR A 157 -2.37 8.06 6.82
C TYR A 157 -1.59 7.43 5.67
N LYS A 158 -0.24 7.42 5.72
CA LYS A 158 0.57 6.80 4.67
C LYS A 158 0.28 5.31 4.53
N ARG A 159 0.09 4.61 5.65
CA ARG A 159 -0.24 3.18 5.64
C ARG A 159 -1.62 2.90 5.05
N LYS A 160 -2.62 3.70 5.40
CA LYS A 160 -4.01 3.52 4.96
C LYS A 160 -4.27 4.01 3.53
N TYR A 161 -3.70 5.16 3.16
CA TYR A 161 -4.08 5.90 1.95
C TYR A 161 -2.95 6.09 0.93
N LYS A 162 -1.68 5.94 1.33
CA LYS A 162 -0.51 6.18 0.45
C LYS A 162 0.40 4.95 0.27
N THR A 163 -0.03 3.77 0.68
CA THR A 163 0.76 2.55 0.53
C THR A 163 0.96 2.28 -0.96
N ASN A 164 2.19 2.48 -1.44
CA ASN A 164 2.64 2.04 -2.76
C ASN A 164 2.31 0.55 -2.91
N GLY A 165 1.25 0.25 -3.67
CA GLY A 165 0.75 -1.13 -3.78
C GLY A 165 -0.69 -1.31 -4.26
N LYS A 166 -1.47 -0.25 -4.51
CA LYS A 166 -2.60 -0.29 -5.45
C LYS A 166 -2.59 0.96 -6.32
N SER A 167 -2.24 0.79 -7.59
CA SER A 167 -2.15 1.91 -8.52
C SER A 167 -3.53 2.55 -8.73
N TRP A 168 -3.60 3.87 -8.94
CA TRP A 168 -4.82 4.53 -9.44
C TRP A 168 -5.31 3.83 -10.72
N TYR A 169 -4.39 3.35 -11.56
CA TYR A 169 -4.67 2.48 -12.71
C TYR A 169 -5.16 1.08 -12.29
N GLU A 170 -4.73 0.49 -11.17
CA GLU A 170 -5.27 -0.80 -10.68
C GLU A 170 -6.68 -0.62 -10.09
N ASN A 171 -6.98 0.56 -9.55
CA ASN A 171 -8.31 0.96 -9.09
C ASN A 171 -9.22 1.31 -10.29
N GLU A 172 -8.67 1.96 -11.32
CA GLU A 172 -9.37 2.28 -12.57
C GLU A 172 -9.56 1.04 -13.46
N GLN A 173 -8.62 0.10 -13.46
CA GLN A 173 -8.69 -1.19 -14.15
C GLN A 173 -9.47 -2.25 -13.35
N SER A 174 -9.58 -2.13 -12.02
CA SER A 174 -10.61 -2.84 -11.24
C SER A 174 -12.00 -2.30 -11.57
N LYS A 175 -12.13 -1.00 -11.82
CA LYS A 175 -13.36 -0.37 -12.33
C LYS A 175 -13.63 -0.69 -13.82
N LYS A 176 -12.60 -0.96 -14.64
CA LYS A 176 -12.68 -1.31 -16.08
C LYS A 176 -12.55 -2.82 -16.40
N GLY A 177 -12.32 -3.69 -15.40
CA GLY A 177 -12.24 -5.15 -15.57
C GLY A 177 -10.94 -5.72 -16.15
N THR A 178 -9.83 -4.98 -16.11
CA THR A 178 -8.58 -5.29 -16.87
C THR A 178 -7.32 -5.36 -15.99
N SER A 179 -7.48 -5.49 -14.67
CA SER A 179 -6.38 -5.83 -13.76
C SER A 179 -5.91 -7.26 -14.05
N TRP A 180 -4.65 -7.46 -14.40
CA TRP A 180 -4.14 -8.80 -14.70
C TRP A 180 -4.18 -9.72 -13.47
N LYS A 181 -4.00 -9.19 -12.25
CA LYS A 181 -4.19 -9.95 -11.02
C LYS A 181 -5.65 -10.33 -10.84
N SER A 182 -6.57 -9.44 -11.21
CA SER A 182 -8.01 -9.75 -11.22
C SER A 182 -8.40 -10.70 -12.35
N ARG A 183 -7.69 -10.69 -13.48
CA ARG A 183 -7.83 -11.66 -14.56
C ARG A 183 -7.30 -13.03 -14.15
N LEU A 184 -6.14 -13.08 -13.49
CA LEU A 184 -5.61 -14.30 -12.88
C LEU A 184 -6.55 -14.83 -11.80
N GLN A 185 -7.08 -13.98 -10.91
CA GLN A 185 -8.13 -14.35 -9.96
C GLN A 185 -9.35 -14.93 -10.66
N PHE A 186 -9.86 -14.23 -11.68
CA PHE A 186 -11.01 -14.67 -12.46
C PHE A 186 -10.77 -15.99 -13.17
N ASP A 187 -9.62 -16.16 -13.81
CA ASP A 187 -9.24 -17.39 -14.50
C ASP A 187 -9.09 -18.54 -13.50
N ILE A 188 -8.44 -18.30 -12.35
CA ILE A 188 -8.34 -19.27 -11.26
C ILE A 188 -9.75 -19.66 -10.76
N ASP A 189 -10.59 -18.69 -10.41
CA ASP A 189 -11.93 -18.95 -9.87
C ASP A 189 -12.86 -19.62 -10.89
N ARG A 190 -12.71 -19.29 -12.17
CA ARG A 190 -13.44 -19.92 -13.27
C ARG A 190 -13.01 -21.36 -13.46
N LEU A 191 -11.71 -21.65 -13.44
CA LEU A 191 -11.18 -23.00 -13.68
C LEU A 191 -11.40 -23.90 -12.47
N ILE A 192 -11.35 -23.40 -11.24
CA ILE A 192 -11.74 -24.17 -10.03
C ILE A 192 -13.18 -24.69 -10.15
N LYS A 193 -14.10 -23.93 -10.76
CA LYS A 193 -15.48 -24.37 -10.99
C LYS A 193 -15.63 -25.41 -12.11
N GLN A 194 -14.64 -25.50 -13.00
CA GLN A 194 -14.66 -26.37 -14.16
C GLN A 194 -13.81 -27.62 -13.96
N SER A 195 -12.91 -27.62 -12.99
CA SER A 195 -12.01 -28.73 -12.69
C SER A 195 -12.59 -29.65 -11.64
N LYS A 196 -12.44 -30.94 -11.89
CA LYS A 196 -12.83 -31.99 -10.95
C LYS A 196 -11.75 -32.14 -9.88
N ASP A 197 -10.48 -32.09 -10.26
CA ASP A 197 -9.38 -32.27 -9.32
C ASP A 197 -8.27 -31.22 -9.53
N TRP A 198 -7.29 -31.27 -8.63
CA TRP A 198 -6.16 -30.34 -8.64
C TRP A 198 -5.32 -30.45 -9.91
N GLU A 199 -5.15 -31.66 -10.44
CA GLU A 199 -4.34 -31.90 -11.64
C GLU A 199 -5.04 -31.33 -12.90
N GLU A 200 -6.35 -31.52 -13.01
CA GLU A 200 -7.16 -30.95 -14.09
C GLU A 200 -7.16 -29.42 -14.05
N PHE A 201 -7.19 -28.82 -12.86
CA PHE A 201 -7.03 -27.37 -12.68
C PHE A 201 -5.68 -26.85 -13.20
N LEU A 202 -4.57 -27.51 -12.83
CA LEU A 202 -3.25 -27.10 -13.30
C LEU A 202 -3.09 -27.26 -14.81
N LYS A 203 -3.62 -28.35 -15.38
CA LYS A 203 -3.64 -28.58 -16.82
C LYS A 203 -4.39 -27.47 -17.57
N LYS A 204 -5.59 -27.12 -17.11
CA LYS A 204 -6.39 -26.04 -17.72
C LYS A 204 -5.72 -24.67 -17.58
N MET A 205 -5.08 -24.39 -16.45
CA MET A 205 -4.30 -23.16 -16.28
C MET A 205 -3.13 -23.07 -17.28
N ALA A 206 -2.44 -24.19 -17.53
CA ALA A 206 -1.37 -24.27 -18.52
C ALA A 206 -1.91 -24.11 -19.96
N GLU A 207 -3.03 -24.73 -20.29
CA GLU A 207 -3.74 -24.57 -21.58
C GLU A 207 -4.18 -23.13 -21.82
N LEU A 208 -4.59 -22.42 -20.77
CA LEU A 208 -4.97 -20.99 -20.82
C LEU A 208 -3.76 -20.04 -20.97
N GLY A 209 -2.54 -20.59 -21.03
CA GLY A 209 -1.32 -19.85 -21.31
C GLY A 209 -0.56 -19.38 -20.08
N TYR A 210 -0.80 -19.97 -18.91
CA TYR A 210 -0.02 -19.71 -17.70
C TYR A 210 1.12 -20.71 -17.52
N GLU A 211 2.33 -20.20 -17.29
CA GLU A 211 3.41 -20.98 -16.73
C GLU A 211 3.23 -21.10 -15.21
N ILE A 212 3.37 -22.32 -14.70
CA ILE A 212 3.14 -22.65 -13.30
C ILE A 212 4.47 -23.05 -12.67
N LYS A 213 4.79 -22.47 -11.50
CA LYS A 213 5.97 -22.82 -10.71
C LYS A 213 5.56 -23.40 -9.37
N HIS A 214 6.02 -24.62 -9.10
CA HIS A 214 5.86 -25.31 -7.83
C HIS A 214 7.04 -24.99 -6.90
N GLY A 215 6.74 -24.64 -5.65
CA GLY A 215 7.70 -24.30 -4.61
C GLY A 215 6.96 -24.24 -3.27
N LYS A 216 7.47 -23.51 -2.27
CA LYS A 216 6.76 -23.34 -0.98
C LYS A 216 5.33 -22.77 -1.14
N HIS A 217 5.07 -22.01 -2.20
CA HIS A 217 3.74 -21.58 -2.61
C HIS A 217 3.66 -21.62 -4.13
N ILE A 218 2.54 -22.09 -4.68
CA ILE A 218 2.29 -22.08 -6.13
C ILE A 218 2.32 -20.64 -6.69
N ALA A 219 2.89 -20.50 -7.89
CA ALA A 219 2.97 -19.21 -8.57
C ALA A 219 2.64 -19.33 -10.06
N PHE A 220 1.94 -18.31 -10.58
CA PHE A 220 1.47 -18.25 -11.96
C PHE A 220 2.14 -17.09 -12.71
N LYS A 221 2.48 -17.32 -13.98
CA LYS A 221 3.02 -16.31 -14.88
C LYS A 221 2.37 -16.45 -16.26
N PRO A 222 1.63 -15.44 -16.76
CA PRO A 222 1.15 -15.47 -18.13
C PRO A 222 2.32 -15.24 -19.10
N LYS A 223 2.21 -15.79 -20.32
CA LYS A 223 3.28 -15.75 -21.34
C LYS A 223 3.78 -14.34 -21.69
N ASP A 224 2.97 -13.31 -21.48
CA ASP A 224 3.28 -11.90 -21.78
C ASP A 224 4.03 -11.17 -20.65
N LYS A 225 4.39 -11.86 -19.54
CA LYS A 225 5.03 -11.24 -18.38
C LYS A 225 6.33 -11.93 -17.99
N GLN A 226 7.26 -11.14 -17.47
CA GLN A 226 8.58 -11.61 -17.04
C GLN A 226 8.62 -12.20 -15.61
N ARG A 227 7.62 -11.95 -14.76
CA ARG A 227 7.67 -12.32 -13.32
C ARG A 227 6.48 -13.18 -12.89
N PHE A 228 6.78 -14.23 -12.13
CA PHE A 228 5.78 -15.07 -11.45
C PHE A 228 5.11 -14.32 -10.30
N THR A 229 3.80 -14.55 -10.13
CA THR A 229 3.03 -14.09 -8.97
C THR A 229 2.62 -15.27 -8.13
N ARG A 230 3.04 -15.25 -6.86
CA ARG A 230 2.65 -16.29 -5.89
C ARG A 230 1.17 -16.14 -5.59
N ALA A 231 0.45 -17.26 -5.59
CA ALA A 231 -0.99 -17.27 -5.39
C ALA A 231 -1.41 -16.64 -4.05
N LYS A 232 -0.65 -16.85 -2.97
CA LYS A 232 -0.88 -16.16 -1.69
C LYS A 232 -0.82 -14.62 -1.72
N THR A 233 -0.18 -14.03 -2.73
CA THR A 233 -0.08 -12.57 -2.90
C THR A 233 -1.37 -11.99 -3.49
N ILE A 234 -2.22 -12.86 -4.03
CA ILE A 234 -3.52 -12.55 -4.59
C ILE A 234 -4.56 -12.41 -3.46
N GLY A 235 -4.47 -13.27 -2.44
CA GLY A 235 -5.29 -13.24 -1.23
C GLY A 235 -5.13 -14.54 -0.44
N GLU A 236 -5.67 -14.58 0.78
CA GLU A 236 -5.65 -15.76 1.64
C GLU A 236 -6.51 -16.90 1.07
N ASP A 237 -7.56 -16.60 0.32
CA ASP A 237 -8.41 -17.59 -0.38
C ASP A 237 -7.78 -18.21 -1.64
N TYR A 238 -6.55 -17.80 -1.97
CA TYR A 238 -5.79 -18.26 -3.13
C TYR A 238 -4.50 -18.98 -2.71
N THR A 239 -4.40 -19.43 -1.46
CA THR A 239 -3.35 -20.38 -1.09
C THR A 239 -3.60 -21.73 -1.73
N GLU A 240 -2.56 -22.55 -1.90
CA GLU A 240 -2.70 -23.86 -2.53
C GLU A 240 -3.68 -24.76 -1.79
N GLU A 241 -3.65 -24.71 -0.46
CA GLU A 241 -4.54 -25.44 0.44
C GLU A 241 -5.99 -25.01 0.23
N ARG A 242 -6.27 -23.69 0.22
CA ARG A 242 -7.62 -23.16 -0.02
C ARG A 242 -8.13 -23.45 -1.42
N LEU A 243 -7.26 -23.41 -2.44
CA LEU A 243 -7.69 -23.72 -3.80
C LEU A 243 -8.06 -25.21 -3.95
N LYS A 244 -7.32 -26.12 -3.30
CA LYS A 244 -7.67 -27.55 -3.25
C LYS A 244 -9.00 -27.77 -2.52
N GLU A 245 -9.18 -27.15 -1.36
CA GLU A 245 -10.45 -27.18 -0.61
C GLU A 245 -11.62 -26.68 -1.45
N ARG A 246 -11.46 -25.55 -2.17
CA ARG A 246 -12.51 -24.98 -3.02
C ARG A 246 -12.88 -25.86 -4.22
N ILE A 247 -11.94 -26.63 -4.77
CA ILE A 247 -12.23 -27.61 -5.82
C ILE A 247 -13.07 -28.75 -5.24
N THR A 248 -12.72 -29.24 -4.05
CA THR A 248 -13.51 -30.28 -3.36
C THR A 248 -14.89 -29.78 -2.90
N GLU A 249 -15.00 -28.54 -2.43
CA GLU A 249 -16.28 -27.91 -2.04
C GLU A 249 -17.20 -27.68 -3.26
N ASN A 250 -16.65 -27.37 -4.43
CA ASN A 250 -17.43 -27.28 -5.67
C ASN A 250 -17.98 -28.65 -6.12
N GLN A 251 -17.34 -29.76 -5.75
CA GLN A 251 -17.89 -31.09 -6.02
C GLN A 251 -19.10 -31.40 -5.12
N SER A 252 -19.09 -30.92 -3.86
CA SER A 252 -20.20 -31.12 -2.91
C SER A 252 -21.33 -30.11 -3.08
N ILE A 253 -21.04 -28.93 -3.63
CA ILE A 253 -22.01 -27.88 -3.92
C ILE A 253 -22.20 -27.78 -5.44
N LYS A 254 -23.12 -28.58 -6.00
CA LYS A 254 -23.82 -28.15 -7.23
C LYS A 254 -24.73 -26.97 -6.87
N ALA A 255 -24.15 -25.80 -6.62
CA ALA A 255 -24.94 -24.58 -6.58
C ALA A 255 -25.50 -24.38 -7.99
N PRO A 256 -26.83 -24.29 -8.17
CA PRO A 256 -27.37 -23.91 -9.45
C PRO A 256 -26.73 -22.59 -9.87
N PRO A 257 -26.44 -22.38 -11.17
CA PRO A 257 -25.93 -21.09 -11.63
C PRO A 257 -26.86 -20.01 -11.09
N VAL A 258 -26.31 -18.90 -10.58
CA VAL A 258 -27.10 -17.70 -10.25
C VAL A 258 -27.84 -17.34 -11.54
N LYS A 259 -29.10 -17.79 -11.63
CA LYS A 259 -29.93 -17.51 -12.79
C LYS A 259 -30.11 -16.01 -12.78
N LYS A 260 -29.72 -15.33 -13.87
CA LYS A 260 -30.27 -14.00 -14.15
C LYS A 260 -31.78 -14.14 -13.96
N ARG A 261 -32.38 -13.31 -13.11
CA ARG A 261 -33.81 -13.44 -12.79
C ARG A 261 -34.68 -13.23 -14.02
N ILE A 262 -34.13 -12.60 -15.07
CA ILE A 262 -34.76 -12.34 -16.36
C ILE A 262 -33.79 -12.69 -17.49
N GLY A 263 -34.20 -13.60 -18.37
CA GLY A 263 -33.45 -14.01 -19.56
C GLY A 263 -33.57 -13.06 -20.76
N ASN A 264 -32.89 -13.41 -21.86
CA ASN A 264 -33.04 -12.72 -23.14
C ASN A 264 -34.09 -13.43 -24.00
N ILE A 265 -34.98 -12.69 -24.65
CA ILE A 265 -35.88 -13.24 -25.67
C ILE A 265 -35.12 -13.48 -26.98
N ILE A 266 -35.37 -14.65 -27.57
CA ILE A 266 -34.82 -15.08 -28.85
C ILE A 266 -35.76 -14.61 -29.96
N ASN A 267 -35.23 -13.86 -30.92
CA ASN A 267 -35.98 -13.48 -32.11
C ASN A 267 -36.16 -14.68 -33.04
N MET A 268 -37.37 -15.25 -33.07
CA MET A 268 -37.71 -16.44 -33.86
C MET A 268 -37.61 -16.23 -35.38
N SER A 269 -37.79 -15.00 -35.87
CA SER A 269 -37.78 -14.69 -37.32
C SER A 269 -36.37 -14.55 -37.90
N THR A 270 -35.40 -14.12 -37.10
CA THR A 270 -34.04 -13.82 -37.57
C THR A 270 -33.02 -14.89 -37.17
N ASN A 271 -33.34 -15.78 -36.22
CA ASN A 271 -32.40 -16.77 -35.73
C ASN A 271 -32.32 -18.00 -36.66
N ALA A 272 -31.17 -18.20 -37.31
CA ALA A 272 -30.92 -19.31 -38.23
C ALA A 272 -31.19 -20.68 -37.59
N LYS A 273 -30.80 -20.87 -36.32
CA LYS A 273 -31.00 -22.14 -35.60
C LYS A 273 -32.47 -22.49 -35.35
N VAL A 274 -33.34 -21.48 -35.27
CA VAL A 274 -34.79 -21.68 -35.16
C VAL A 274 -35.35 -22.22 -36.49
N LYS A 275 -34.83 -21.73 -37.63
CA LYS A 275 -35.25 -22.18 -38.96
C LYS A 275 -34.72 -23.58 -39.31
N GLU A 276 -33.53 -23.92 -38.81
CA GLU A 276 -32.85 -25.18 -39.09
C GLU A 276 -33.30 -26.36 -38.21
N SER A 277 -33.85 -26.11 -37.02
CA SER A 277 -34.18 -27.16 -36.05
C SER A 277 -35.53 -26.93 -35.36
N LYS A 278 -36.50 -27.81 -35.65
CA LYS A 278 -37.80 -27.86 -34.95
C LYS A 278 -37.66 -28.05 -33.43
N GLY A 279 -36.63 -28.80 -32.99
CA GLY A 279 -36.36 -28.99 -31.56
C GLY A 279 -35.90 -27.69 -30.88
N TYR A 280 -35.04 -26.92 -31.54
CA TYR A 280 -34.60 -25.62 -31.03
C TYR A 280 -35.72 -24.58 -31.09
N GLU A 281 -36.57 -24.62 -32.12
CA GLU A 281 -37.78 -23.80 -32.24
C GLU A 281 -38.72 -24.00 -31.04
N TYR A 282 -39.02 -25.26 -30.69
CA TYR A 282 -39.86 -25.58 -29.53
C TYR A 282 -39.23 -25.09 -28.21
N TRP A 283 -37.93 -25.34 -28.03
CA TRP A 283 -37.20 -24.88 -26.84
C TRP A 283 -37.20 -23.34 -26.74
N ALA A 284 -36.90 -22.63 -27.82
CA ALA A 284 -36.86 -21.18 -27.88
C ALA A 284 -38.25 -20.56 -27.59
N THR A 285 -39.32 -21.21 -28.07
CA THR A 285 -40.70 -20.80 -27.77
C THR A 285 -40.99 -20.88 -26.27
N LYS A 286 -40.70 -22.02 -25.65
CA LYS A 286 -40.89 -22.22 -24.20
C LYS A 286 -40.02 -21.26 -23.37
N HIS A 287 -38.77 -21.05 -23.78
CA HIS A 287 -37.84 -20.11 -23.14
C HIS A 287 -38.36 -18.66 -23.21
N ASN A 288 -38.83 -18.23 -24.38
CA ASN A 288 -39.39 -16.89 -24.56
C ASN A 288 -40.64 -16.66 -23.72
N LEU A 289 -41.55 -17.64 -23.66
CA LEU A 289 -42.76 -17.57 -22.82
C LEU A 289 -42.42 -17.41 -21.34
N ASN A 290 -41.48 -18.23 -20.83
CA ASN A 290 -41.04 -18.12 -19.43
C ASN A 290 -40.37 -16.77 -19.15
N THR A 291 -39.48 -16.32 -20.04
CA THR A 291 -38.78 -15.03 -19.92
C THR A 291 -39.76 -13.84 -19.92
N MET A 292 -40.83 -13.93 -20.74
CA MET A 292 -41.89 -12.93 -20.75
C MET A 292 -42.71 -12.95 -19.48
N ALA A 293 -43.06 -14.13 -18.97
CA ALA A 293 -43.78 -14.25 -17.69
C ALA A 293 -42.99 -13.62 -16.54
N GLU A 294 -41.68 -13.88 -16.45
CA GLU A 294 -40.78 -13.23 -15.47
C GLU A 294 -40.75 -11.71 -15.63
N SER A 295 -40.68 -11.21 -16.87
CA SER A 295 -40.70 -9.78 -17.18
C SER A 295 -42.03 -9.12 -16.77
N VAL A 296 -43.16 -9.79 -17.00
CA VAL A 296 -44.51 -9.32 -16.63
C VAL A 296 -44.71 -9.32 -15.12
N VAL A 297 -44.22 -10.35 -14.42
CA VAL A 297 -44.24 -10.41 -12.95
C VAL A 297 -43.46 -9.21 -12.38
N PHE A 298 -42.25 -8.95 -12.88
CA PHE A 298 -41.46 -7.80 -12.45
C PHE A 298 -42.20 -6.46 -12.66
N ILE A 299 -42.78 -6.26 -13.85
CA ILE A 299 -43.55 -5.06 -14.20
C ILE A 299 -44.72 -4.87 -13.23
N ARG A 300 -45.45 -5.95 -12.89
CA ARG A 300 -46.58 -5.93 -11.97
C ARG A 300 -46.14 -5.67 -10.52
N GLU A 301 -45.05 -6.29 -10.06
CA GLU A 301 -44.47 -6.06 -8.72
C GLU A 301 -44.10 -4.59 -8.52
N HIS A 302 -43.63 -3.92 -9.57
CA HIS A 302 -43.27 -2.50 -9.54
C HIS A 302 -44.42 -1.55 -9.92
N GLY A 303 -45.65 -2.08 -10.09
CA GLY A 303 -46.84 -1.29 -10.42
C GLY A 303 -46.79 -0.59 -11.78
N ILE A 304 -45.92 -1.03 -12.69
CA ILE A 304 -45.74 -0.46 -14.01
C ILE A 304 -46.87 -0.96 -14.91
N LYS A 305 -47.67 -0.04 -15.48
CA LYS A 305 -48.87 -0.37 -16.29
C LYS A 305 -48.69 -0.08 -17.78
N SER A 306 -47.61 0.59 -18.18
CA SER A 306 -47.36 0.95 -19.58
C SER A 306 -45.86 1.03 -19.90
N VAL A 307 -45.53 0.96 -21.19
CA VAL A 307 -44.16 1.16 -21.69
C VAL A 307 -43.62 2.54 -21.32
N LYS A 308 -44.47 3.57 -21.39
CA LYS A 308 -44.08 4.94 -20.98
C LYS A 308 -43.68 4.99 -19.51
N GLN A 309 -44.42 4.30 -18.64
CA GLN A 309 -44.07 4.18 -17.22
C GLN A 309 -42.79 3.36 -16.99
N LEU A 310 -42.54 2.33 -17.81
CA LEU A 310 -41.27 1.58 -17.76
C LEU A 310 -40.08 2.46 -18.17
N ASP A 311 -40.22 3.22 -19.26
CA ASP A 311 -39.20 4.16 -19.74
C ASP A 311 -38.92 5.26 -18.71
N GLU A 312 -39.96 5.79 -18.06
CA GLU A 312 -39.82 6.75 -16.98
C GLU A 312 -39.15 6.14 -15.74
N TYR A 313 -39.46 4.89 -15.39
CA TYR A 313 -38.80 4.18 -14.30
C TYR A 313 -37.31 3.93 -14.58
N ILE A 314 -36.97 3.55 -15.82
CA ILE A 314 -35.57 3.41 -16.27
C ILE A 314 -34.84 4.74 -16.17
N ARG A 315 -35.46 5.83 -16.64
CA ARG A 315 -34.88 7.19 -16.56
C ARG A 315 -34.62 7.57 -15.11
N LYS A 316 -35.60 7.40 -14.21
CA LYS A 316 -35.46 7.72 -12.79
C LYS A 316 -34.34 6.91 -12.12
N SER A 317 -34.28 5.60 -12.40
CA SER A 317 -33.21 4.72 -11.88
C SER A 317 -31.82 5.13 -12.39
N ALA A 318 -31.73 5.55 -13.67
CA ALA A 318 -30.50 6.08 -14.24
C ALA A 318 -30.08 7.42 -13.61
N GLU A 319 -31.03 8.33 -13.36
CA GLU A 319 -30.79 9.60 -12.65
C GLU A 319 -30.32 9.38 -11.21
N GLU A 320 -30.97 8.48 -10.46
CA GLU A 320 -30.56 8.11 -9.10
C GLU A 320 -29.13 7.54 -9.08
N ARG A 321 -28.81 6.67 -10.03
CA ARG A 321 -27.46 6.10 -10.20
C ARG A 321 -26.44 7.18 -10.54
N GLN A 322 -26.77 8.10 -11.43
CA GLN A 322 -25.92 9.24 -11.78
C GLN A 322 -25.67 10.11 -10.54
N GLY A 323 -26.72 10.40 -9.76
CA GLY A 323 -26.61 11.13 -8.50
C GLY A 323 -25.71 10.43 -7.46
N LEU A 324 -25.79 9.10 -7.34
CA LEU A 324 -24.86 8.31 -6.50
C LEU A 324 -23.42 8.44 -7.00
N GLN A 325 -23.19 8.35 -8.30
CA GLN A 325 -21.87 8.50 -8.89
C GLN A 325 -21.28 9.88 -8.63
N ASP A 326 -22.08 10.94 -8.75
CA ASP A 326 -21.62 12.31 -8.52
C ASP A 326 -21.32 12.57 -7.05
N LYS A 327 -22.11 12.04 -6.11
CA LYS A 327 -21.77 12.03 -4.67
C LYS A 327 -20.42 11.34 -4.40
N ILE A 328 -20.15 10.20 -5.04
CA ILE A 328 -18.87 9.50 -4.90
C ILE A 328 -17.72 10.36 -5.44
N LYS A 329 -17.89 11.04 -6.59
CA LYS A 329 -16.87 11.94 -7.14
C LYS A 329 -16.57 13.11 -6.22
N GLU A 330 -17.59 13.72 -5.60
CA GLU A 330 -17.39 14.82 -4.66
C GLU A 330 -16.61 14.35 -3.42
N ILE A 331 -16.92 13.17 -2.88
CA ILE A 331 -16.14 12.58 -1.78
C ILE A 331 -14.69 12.34 -2.21
N ASP A 332 -14.46 11.81 -3.42
CA ASP A 332 -13.11 11.58 -3.95
C ASP A 332 -12.30 12.88 -4.05
N LYS A 333 -12.92 13.98 -4.50
CA LYS A 333 -12.29 15.30 -4.55
C LYS A 333 -11.94 15.81 -3.14
N GLU A 334 -12.86 15.68 -2.19
CA GLU A 334 -12.62 16.11 -0.81
C GLU A 334 -11.50 15.30 -0.14
N MET A 335 -11.48 13.98 -0.36
CA MET A 335 -10.41 13.10 0.11
C MET A 335 -9.05 13.48 -0.49
N GLN A 336 -9.00 13.83 -1.78
CA GLN A 336 -7.76 14.28 -2.42
C GLN A 336 -7.26 15.60 -1.81
N LEU A 337 -8.16 16.56 -1.59
CA LEU A 337 -7.80 17.82 -0.95
C LEU A 337 -7.25 17.62 0.47
N LEU A 338 -7.86 16.74 1.26
CA LEU A 338 -7.38 16.40 2.61
C LEU A 338 -6.05 15.64 2.58
N SER A 339 -5.86 14.76 1.60
CA SER A 339 -4.60 14.07 1.32
C SER A 339 -3.47 15.06 1.01
N ASP A 340 -3.72 16.03 0.14
CA ASP A 340 -2.75 17.08 -0.18
C ASP A 340 -2.46 17.99 1.02
N THR A 341 -3.50 18.35 1.79
CA THR A 341 -3.36 19.13 3.03
C THR A 341 -2.49 18.37 4.04
N MET A 342 -2.69 17.06 4.20
CA MET A 342 -1.90 16.20 5.08
C MET A 342 -0.41 16.19 4.69
N GLU A 343 -0.11 16.11 3.40
CA GLU A 343 1.27 16.19 2.89
C GLU A 343 1.91 17.55 3.11
N GLN A 344 1.15 18.63 2.91
CA GLN A 344 1.62 19.99 3.17
C GLN A 344 1.92 20.19 4.66
N VAL A 345 1.01 19.75 5.55
CA VAL A 345 1.21 19.81 7.01
C VAL A 345 2.46 19.04 7.41
N HIS A 346 2.65 17.83 6.89
CA HIS A 346 3.85 17.05 7.15
C HIS A 346 5.12 17.77 6.66
N THR A 347 5.09 18.35 5.46
CA THR A 347 6.22 19.09 4.87
C THR A 347 6.59 20.31 5.73
N VAL A 348 5.60 21.09 6.15
CA VAL A 348 5.80 22.23 7.05
C VAL A 348 6.40 21.78 8.38
N LYS A 349 5.84 20.75 9.03
CA LYS A 349 6.40 20.22 10.28
C LYS A 349 7.83 19.72 10.11
N LYS A 350 8.11 19.00 9.02
CA LYS A 350 9.41 18.38 8.74
C LYS A 350 10.52 19.42 8.52
N TYR A 351 10.23 20.50 7.79
CA TYR A 351 11.25 21.47 7.38
C TYR A 351 11.23 22.79 8.17
N ARG A 352 10.38 22.89 9.21
CA ARG A 352 10.24 24.10 10.04
C ARG A 352 11.57 24.59 10.64
N ALA A 353 12.43 23.67 11.10
CA ALA A 353 13.69 24.04 11.74
C ALA A 353 14.66 24.69 10.75
N TYR A 354 14.83 24.10 9.56
CA TYR A 354 15.67 24.69 8.50
C TYR A 354 15.21 26.09 8.12
N TYR A 355 13.89 26.30 8.03
CA TYR A 355 13.35 27.63 7.74
C TYR A 355 13.56 28.63 8.89
N LYS A 356 13.44 28.18 10.15
CA LYS A 356 13.70 29.02 11.33
C LYS A 356 15.17 29.47 11.37
N GLU A 357 16.10 28.56 11.09
CA GLU A 357 17.53 28.83 11.06
C GLU A 357 17.88 29.80 9.93
N TYR A 358 17.39 29.54 8.72
CA TYR A 358 17.54 30.43 7.57
C TYR A 358 17.02 31.86 7.88
N LYS A 359 15.88 31.97 8.57
CA LYS A 359 15.31 33.27 8.93
C LYS A 359 16.11 33.98 10.04
N ALA A 360 16.73 33.23 10.95
CA ALA A 360 17.57 33.79 12.01
C ALA A 360 18.91 34.29 11.47
N ASN A 361 19.47 33.61 10.45
CA ASN A 361 20.77 33.91 9.85
C ASN A 361 20.68 34.14 8.32
N PRO A 362 20.03 35.22 7.84
CA PRO A 362 19.77 35.41 6.41
C PRO A 362 21.03 35.61 5.54
N SER A 363 22.15 35.99 6.15
CA SER A 363 23.43 36.23 5.49
C SER A 363 24.28 34.97 5.28
N ASP A 364 23.89 33.82 5.87
CA ASP A 364 24.60 32.56 5.70
C ASP A 364 24.25 31.92 4.33
N LYS A 365 25.04 32.29 3.32
CA LYS A 365 24.89 31.79 1.95
C LYS A 365 25.15 30.29 1.85
N ALA A 366 26.09 29.75 2.64
CA ALA A 366 26.45 28.34 2.60
C ALA A 366 25.29 27.46 3.10
N PHE A 367 24.66 27.85 4.20
CA PHE A 367 23.47 27.16 4.71
C PHE A 367 22.29 27.24 3.72
N TYR A 368 22.05 28.42 3.13
CA TYR A 368 20.97 28.57 2.16
C TYR A 368 21.19 27.67 0.93
N GLU A 369 22.40 27.61 0.38
CA GLU A 369 22.70 26.75 -0.77
C GLU A 369 22.53 25.27 -0.45
N GLU A 370 22.96 24.81 0.73
CA GLU A 370 22.82 23.42 1.18
C GLU A 370 21.36 23.01 1.38
N TYR A 371 20.53 23.89 1.97
CA TYR A 371 19.15 23.59 2.35
C TYR A 371 18.08 24.25 1.46
N LYS A 372 18.47 24.83 0.33
CA LYS A 372 17.58 25.56 -0.61
C LYS A 372 16.33 24.77 -0.97
N SER A 373 16.49 23.47 -1.26
CA SER A 373 15.39 22.62 -1.68
C SER A 373 14.35 22.44 -0.57
N GLN A 374 14.80 22.27 0.67
CA GLN A 374 13.98 22.06 1.86
C GLN A 374 13.23 23.35 2.22
N ILE A 375 13.92 24.49 2.13
CA ILE A 375 13.34 25.83 2.34
C ILE A 375 12.24 26.11 1.31
N THR A 376 12.53 25.87 0.02
CA THR A 376 11.55 26.08 -1.07
C THR A 376 10.30 25.21 -0.89
N LEU A 377 10.49 23.93 -0.52
CA LEU A 377 9.38 23.01 -0.24
C LEU A 377 8.54 23.48 0.95
N TYR A 378 9.19 24.00 1.99
CA TYR A 378 8.52 24.56 3.16
C TYR A 378 7.66 25.77 2.78
N GLU A 379 8.22 26.73 2.06
CA GLU A 379 7.51 27.96 1.65
C GLU A 379 6.32 27.67 0.74
N THR A 380 6.51 26.74 -0.21
CA THR A 380 5.44 26.29 -1.12
C THR A 380 4.33 25.59 -0.34
N ALA A 381 4.66 24.72 0.61
CA ALA A 381 3.65 24.04 1.43
C ALA A 381 2.93 25.03 2.36
N LEU A 382 3.65 25.99 2.94
CA LEU A 382 3.10 26.98 3.86
C LEU A 382 2.17 27.97 3.14
N SER A 383 2.53 28.43 1.95
CA SER A 383 1.69 29.33 1.14
C SER A 383 0.36 28.68 0.76
N LYS A 384 0.39 27.42 0.31
CA LYS A 384 -0.82 26.62 0.01
C LYS A 384 -1.70 26.37 1.24
N LEU A 385 -1.10 26.19 2.42
CA LEU A 385 -1.88 26.05 3.65
C LEU A 385 -2.49 27.39 4.07
N LYS A 386 -1.75 28.50 3.94
CA LYS A 386 -2.23 29.84 4.30
C LYS A 386 -3.38 30.32 3.42
N SER A 387 -3.46 29.90 2.16
CA SER A 387 -4.60 30.24 1.30
C SER A 387 -5.92 29.63 1.79
N SER A 388 -5.86 28.52 2.51
CA SER A 388 -7.04 27.72 2.87
C SER A 388 -7.30 27.66 4.37
N TYR A 389 -6.31 27.97 5.21
CA TYR A 389 -6.38 27.83 6.66
C TYR A 389 -5.69 29.00 7.38
N SER A 390 -6.34 29.55 8.41
CA SER A 390 -5.78 30.59 9.28
C SER A 390 -4.74 30.07 10.27
N LYS A 391 -4.85 28.79 10.65
CA LYS A 391 -3.93 28.08 11.54
C LYS A 391 -3.53 26.75 10.93
N LEU A 392 -2.36 26.23 11.32
CA LEU A 392 -1.87 24.94 10.82
C LEU A 392 -2.89 23.83 11.17
N PRO A 393 -3.42 23.09 10.18
CA PRO A 393 -4.38 22.01 10.44
C PRO A 393 -3.78 20.89 11.29
N ASN A 394 -4.62 20.26 12.11
CA ASN A 394 -4.22 19.12 12.94
C ASN A 394 -4.31 17.81 12.14
N SER A 395 -3.19 17.10 12.00
CA SER A 395 -3.10 15.82 11.30
C SER A 395 -4.09 14.76 11.80
N LYS A 396 -4.37 14.70 13.10
CA LYS A 396 -5.37 13.79 13.67
C LYS A 396 -6.75 14.07 13.09
N ASN A 397 -7.16 15.33 13.08
CA ASN A 397 -8.47 15.74 12.56
C ASN A 397 -8.59 15.47 11.05
N ILE A 398 -7.50 15.67 10.29
CA ILE A 398 -7.48 15.33 8.86
C ILE A 398 -7.66 13.82 8.67
N LEU A 399 -6.94 13.00 9.43
CA LEU A 399 -7.05 11.53 9.36
C LEU A 399 -8.47 11.06 9.74
N ASP A 400 -9.05 11.58 10.82
CA ASP A 400 -10.40 11.22 11.26
C ASP A 400 -11.44 11.61 10.20
N ARG A 401 -11.26 12.73 9.51
CA ARG A 401 -12.14 13.15 8.41
C ARG A 401 -11.99 12.25 7.18
N LEU A 402 -10.76 11.86 6.83
CA LEU A 402 -10.48 10.89 5.77
C LEU A 402 -11.15 9.53 6.05
N ASP A 403 -11.03 9.02 7.28
CA ASP A 403 -11.65 7.76 7.69
C ASP A 403 -13.19 7.82 7.55
N LYS A 404 -13.83 8.90 8.02
CA LYS A 404 -15.29 9.11 7.87
C LYS A 404 -15.74 9.22 6.41
N LEU A 405 -14.97 9.90 5.55
CA LEU A 405 -15.26 10.01 4.13
C LEU A 405 -15.13 8.66 3.42
N GLN A 406 -14.12 7.88 3.80
CA GLN A 406 -13.92 6.54 3.27
C GLN A 406 -15.07 5.59 3.64
N GLU A 407 -15.60 5.66 4.86
CA GLU A 407 -16.79 4.90 5.28
C GLU A 407 -18.02 5.29 4.46
N LYS A 408 -18.30 6.60 4.33
CA LYS A 408 -19.41 7.10 3.49
C LYS A 408 -19.28 6.64 2.04
N LYS A 409 -18.08 6.71 1.48
CA LYS A 409 -17.79 6.24 0.12
C LYS A 409 -18.08 4.75 -0.03
N ASN A 410 -17.70 3.92 0.94
CA ASN A 410 -17.94 2.48 0.89
C ASN A 410 -19.45 2.16 0.87
N ILE A 411 -20.25 2.88 1.66
CA ILE A 411 -21.72 2.74 1.67
C ILE A 411 -22.31 3.11 0.31
N LEU A 412 -21.95 4.28 -0.23
CA LEU A 412 -22.43 4.73 -1.54
C LEU A 412 -21.97 3.82 -2.70
N MET A 413 -20.75 3.26 -2.62
CA MET A 413 -20.27 2.30 -3.61
C MET A 413 -21.07 0.99 -3.58
N LYS A 414 -21.54 0.55 -2.39
CA LYS A 414 -22.41 -0.61 -2.26
C LYS A 414 -23.77 -0.35 -2.93
N GLU A 415 -24.39 0.79 -2.64
CA GLU A 415 -25.65 1.23 -3.28
C GLU A 415 -25.51 1.36 -4.81
N TYR A 416 -24.42 1.99 -5.27
CA TYR A 416 -24.11 2.13 -6.69
C TYR A 416 -23.89 0.77 -7.38
N SER A 417 -23.26 -0.19 -6.70
CA SER A 417 -23.08 -1.55 -7.22
C SER A 417 -24.41 -2.28 -7.33
N SER A 418 -25.25 -2.24 -6.29
CA SER A 418 -26.57 -2.86 -6.28
C SER A 418 -27.48 -2.30 -7.38
N SER A 419 -27.43 -0.99 -7.65
CA SER A 419 -28.20 -0.37 -8.74
C SER A 419 -27.81 -0.84 -10.15
N LYS A 420 -26.63 -1.46 -10.32
CA LYS A 420 -26.17 -1.97 -11.63
C LYS A 420 -26.98 -3.19 -12.05
N SER A 421 -27.19 -4.12 -11.12
CA SER A 421 -27.93 -5.36 -11.40
C SER A 421 -29.37 -5.07 -11.77
N THR A 422 -30.02 -4.15 -11.05
CA THR A 422 -31.40 -3.72 -11.34
C THR A 422 -31.50 -2.97 -12.66
N MET A 423 -30.53 -2.12 -13.00
CA MET A 423 -30.49 -1.47 -14.32
C MET A 423 -30.35 -2.46 -15.48
N ASP A 424 -29.43 -3.43 -15.36
CA ASP A 424 -29.23 -4.46 -16.39
C ASP A 424 -30.52 -5.28 -16.61
N GLU A 425 -31.24 -5.60 -15.54
CA GLU A 425 -32.56 -6.27 -15.60
C GLU A 425 -33.61 -5.40 -16.30
N LEU A 426 -33.73 -4.11 -15.93
CA LEU A 426 -34.70 -3.18 -16.53
C LEU A 426 -34.48 -2.97 -18.02
N TYR A 427 -33.23 -2.79 -18.46
CA TYR A 427 -32.90 -2.69 -19.88
C TYR A 427 -33.25 -3.99 -20.62
N GLN A 428 -33.03 -5.14 -19.98
CA GLN A 428 -33.37 -6.43 -20.57
C GLN A 428 -34.88 -6.62 -20.71
N ILE A 429 -35.67 -6.24 -19.69
CA ILE A 429 -37.15 -6.20 -19.76
C ILE A 429 -37.60 -5.30 -20.90
N ARG A 430 -37.05 -4.08 -21.00
CA ARG A 430 -37.44 -3.12 -22.03
C ARG A 430 -37.15 -3.62 -23.45
N LYS A 431 -36.01 -4.28 -23.63
CA LYS A 431 -35.63 -4.93 -24.89
C LYS A 431 -36.55 -6.10 -25.22
N ASN A 432 -36.84 -6.95 -24.23
CA ASN A 432 -37.75 -8.08 -24.35
C ASN A 432 -39.16 -7.62 -24.77
N TYR A 433 -39.67 -6.56 -24.15
CA TYR A 433 -40.98 -5.97 -24.46
C TYR A 433 -41.04 -5.44 -25.90
N GLY A 434 -39.97 -4.80 -26.38
CA GLY A 434 -39.90 -4.32 -27.77
C GLY A 434 -39.95 -5.45 -28.82
N ILE A 435 -39.32 -6.59 -28.54
CA ILE A 435 -39.36 -7.76 -29.43
C ILE A 435 -40.75 -8.42 -29.45
N TYR A 436 -41.45 -8.40 -28.32
CA TYR A 436 -42.78 -9.01 -28.18
C TYR A 436 -43.89 -8.15 -28.80
N MET A 437 -43.96 -6.87 -28.45
CA MET A 437 -45.00 -5.95 -28.96
C MET A 437 -44.81 -5.57 -30.43
N GLY A 438 -43.58 -5.62 -30.95
CA GLY A 438 -43.33 -5.44 -32.38
C GLY A 438 -43.95 -6.52 -33.28
N LYS A 439 -44.60 -7.54 -32.68
CA LYS A 439 -45.34 -8.60 -33.39
C LYS A 439 -46.87 -8.52 -33.24
N GLU A 440 -47.42 -7.57 -32.47
CA GLU A 440 -48.87 -7.45 -32.23
C GLU A 440 -49.56 -6.32 -33.02
N MET A 441 -49.02 -5.92 -34.17
CA MET A 441 -49.67 -4.98 -35.11
C MET A 441 -50.06 -5.59 -36.46
N GLU A 442 -50.00 -6.91 -36.62
CA GLU A 442 -50.53 -7.63 -37.79
C GLU A 442 -51.53 -8.72 -37.34
N ARG A 443 -52.61 -8.30 -36.69
CA ARG A 443 -53.85 -9.09 -36.65
C ARG A 443 -54.98 -8.31 -37.28
#